data_AF-A0A1A8XPF0-F1
#
_entry.id   AF-A0A1A8XPF0-F1
#
_cell.length_a   1.000
_cell.length_b   1.000
_cell.length_c   1.000
_cell.angle_alpha   90.00
_cell.angle_beta   90.00
_cell.angle_gamma   90.00
#
_symmetry.space_group_name_H-M   'P 1'
#
loop_
_entity.id
_entity.type
_entity.pdbx_description
1 polymer ?
#
loop_
_entity_poly.entity_id
_entity_poly.type
_entity_poly.pdbx_seq_one_letter_code
_entity_poly.pdbx_strand_id
1 'polypeptide(L)' 'MRTTIAERVQKHRAGLRAAGLRPVQIWVPDTRRSGFADECRRQSQALSDDLQEAVMLSALAAAADTEGWK' A
#
# COMPACT_ATOMS: atom_id res chain seq x y z
N MET A 1 20.87 -22.26 15.35
CA MET A 1 21.19 -20.83 15.14
C MET A 1 19.90 -20.08 14.89
N ARG A 2 19.72 -18.89 15.46
CA ARG A 2 18.53 -18.06 15.18
C ARG A 2 18.64 -17.49 13.77
N THR A 3 17.61 -17.68 12.95
CA THR A 3 17.54 -17.08 11.61
C THR A 3 17.56 -15.56 11.75
N THR A 4 18.45 -14.92 10.99
CA THR A 4 18.57 -13.47 10.95
C THR A 4 17.37 -12.84 10.25
N ILE A 5 17.13 -11.54 10.50
CA ILE A 5 16.09 -10.79 9.79
C ILE A 5 16.33 -10.83 8.28
N ALA A 6 17.59 -10.75 7.84
CA ALA A 6 17.97 -10.79 6.43
C ALA A 6 17.57 -12.12 5.76
N GLU A 7 17.88 -13.25 6.40
CA GLU A 7 17.50 -14.58 5.90
C GLU A 7 15.98 -14.75 5.84
N ARG A 8 15.25 -14.24 6.82
CA ARG A 8 13.77 -14.29 6.85
C ARG A 8 13.15 -13.45 5.72
N VAL A 9 13.67 -12.25 5.49
CA VAL A 9 13.23 -11.38 4.38
C VAL A 9 13.56 -12.01 3.03
N GLN A 10 14.74 -12.63 2.89
CA GLN A 10 15.14 -13.31 1.66
C GLN A 10 14.21 -14.48 1.34
N LYS A 11 13.93 -15.35 2.32
CA LYS A 11 12.99 -16.48 2.17
C LYS A 11 11.60 -16.01 1.77
N HIS A 12 11.08 -14.97 2.43
CA HIS A 12 9.76 -14.41 2.11
C HIS A 12 9.70 -13.87 0.68
N ARG A 13 10.69 -13.06 0.27
CA ARG A 13 10.77 -12.53 -1.11
C ARG A 13 10.90 -13.65 -2.15
N ALA A 14 11.61 -14.75 -1.84
CA ALA A 14 11.70 -15.90 -2.74
C ALA A 14 10.33 -16.55 -2.95
N GLY A 15 9.53 -16.73 -1.90
CA GLY A 15 8.16 -17.23 -1.99
C GLY A 15 7.24 -16.33 -2.83
N LEU A 16 7.28 -15.02 -2.62
CA LEU A 16 6.50 -14.07 -3.42
C LEU A 16 6.88 -14.10 -4.90
N ARG A 17 8.17 -14.22 -5.23
CA ARG A 17 8.61 -14.36 -6.63
C ARG A 17 8.13 -15.66 -7.27
N ALA A 18 8.15 -16.76 -6.54
CA ALA A 18 7.62 -18.04 -7.01
C ALA A 18 6.10 -17.99 -7.27
N ALA A 19 5.36 -17.16 -6.51
CA ALA A 19 3.95 -16.86 -6.74
C ALA A 19 3.69 -15.84 -7.86
N GLY A 20 4.73 -15.44 -8.63
CA GLY A 20 4.61 -14.50 -9.75
C GLY A 20 4.64 -13.02 -9.38
N LEU A 21 4.93 -12.67 -8.12
CA LEU A 21 4.96 -11.27 -7.67
C LEU A 21 6.35 -10.66 -7.82
N ARG A 22 6.40 -9.38 -8.24
CA ARG A 22 7.63 -8.60 -8.33
C ARG A 22 7.69 -7.55 -7.22
N PRO A 23 8.78 -7.49 -6.43
CA PRO A 23 8.93 -6.43 -5.42
C PRO A 23 9.14 -5.07 -6.10
N VAL A 24 8.42 -4.05 -5.63
CA VAL A 24 8.62 -2.65 -6.01
C VAL A 24 9.05 -1.88 -4.77
N GLN A 25 10.14 -1.13 -4.86
CA GLN A 25 10.57 -0.20 -3.80
C GLN A 25 10.20 1.21 -4.23
N ILE A 26 9.34 1.85 -3.44
CA ILE A 26 8.96 3.25 -3.62
C ILE A 26 9.36 4.04 -2.38
N TRP A 27 9.75 5.29 -2.59
CA TRP A 27 9.94 6.24 -1.50
C TRP A 27 8.62 6.96 -1.25
N VAL A 28 8.11 6.86 -0.03
CA VAL A 28 6.89 7.55 0.41
C VAL A 28 7.26 8.67 1.39
N PRO A 29 6.43 9.74 1.50
CA PRO A 29 6.65 10.75 2.53
C PRO A 29 6.66 10.12 3.94
N ASP A 30 7.55 10.61 4.82
CA ASP A 30 7.59 10.15 6.21
C ASP A 30 6.31 10.59 6.94
N THR A 31 5.51 9.60 7.36
CA THR A 31 4.20 9.78 7.98
C THR A 31 4.28 10.39 9.39
N ARG A 32 5.47 10.42 9.99
CA ARG A 32 5.72 10.99 11.33
C ARG A 32 6.03 12.49 11.30
N ARG A 33 6.21 13.07 10.11
CA ARG A 33 6.45 14.50 9.96
C ARG A 33 5.24 15.29 10.43
N SER A 34 5.48 16.39 11.14
CA SER A 34 4.44 17.37 11.42
C SER A 34 3.78 17.84 10.12
N GLY A 35 2.45 17.89 10.11
CA GLY A 35 1.66 18.30 8.93
C GLY A 35 1.41 17.20 7.89
N PHE A 36 1.89 15.96 8.08
CA PHE A 36 1.57 14.86 7.17
C PHE A 36 0.05 14.64 7.05
N ALA A 37 -0.67 14.65 8.17
CA ALA A 37 -2.13 14.50 8.17
C ALA A 37 -2.84 15.63 7.42
N ASP A 38 -2.33 16.87 7.51
CA ASP A 38 -2.91 18.02 6.80
C ASP A 38 -2.65 17.94 5.30
N GLU A 39 -1.46 17.46 4.90
CA GLU A 39 -1.14 17.21 3.50
C GLU A 39 -2.00 16.08 2.91
N CYS A 40 -2.22 15.00 3.66
CA CYS A 40 -3.16 13.96 3.25
C CYS A 40 -4.56 14.54 3.04
N ARG A 41 -5.06 15.34 3.99
CA ARG A 41 -6.38 15.97 3.87
C ARG A 41 -6.47 16.86 2.64
N ARG A 42 -5.45 17.70 2.41
CA ARG A 42 -5.38 18.61 1.26
C ARG A 42 -5.39 17.83 -0.06
N GLN A 43 -4.62 16.73 -0.16
CA GLN A 43 -4.57 15.89 -1.35
C GLN A 43 -5.88 15.14 -1.60
N SER A 44 -6.49 14.57 -0.55
CA SER A 44 -7.80 13.91 -0.68
C SER A 44 -8.89 14.87 -1.13
N GLN A 45 -8.89 16.11 -0.60
CA GLN A 45 -9.82 17.15 -1.04
C GLN A 45 -9.59 17.57 -2.48
N ALA A 46 -8.33 17.61 -2.94
CA ALA A 46 -8.03 17.97 -4.33
C ALA A 46 -8.55 16.93 -5.34
N LEU A 47 -8.78 15.69 -4.91
CA LEU A 47 -9.25 14.59 -5.75
C LEU A 47 -10.75 14.31 -5.59
N SER A 48 -11.47 15.00 -4.70
CA SER A 48 -12.85 14.64 -4.33
C SER A 48 -13.84 14.67 -5.50
N ASP A 49 -13.61 15.55 -6.48
CA ASP A 49 -14.47 15.72 -7.65
C ASP A 49 -13.83 15.15 -8.93
N ASP A 50 -12.72 14.41 -8.80
CA ASP A 50 -12.03 13.81 -9.95
C ASP A 50 -12.72 12.51 -10.40
N LEU A 51 -13.10 12.47 -11.68
CA LEU A 51 -13.79 11.32 -12.26
C LEU A 51 -12.90 10.06 -12.29
N GLN A 52 -11.59 10.20 -12.48
CA GLN A 52 -10.69 9.04 -12.48
C GLN A 52 -10.55 8.48 -11.07
N GLU A 53 -10.47 9.35 -10.05
CA GLU A 53 -10.46 8.93 -8.65
C GLU A 53 -11.75 8.16 -8.30
N ALA A 54 -12.92 8.66 -8.71
CA ALA A 54 -14.18 7.96 -8.48
C ALA A 54 -14.21 6.56 -9.13
N VAL A 55 -13.72 6.43 -10.37
CA VAL A 55 -13.62 5.14 -11.06
C VAL A 55 -12.63 4.21 -10.36
N MET A 56 -11.46 4.72 -9.98
CA MET A 56 -10.43 3.95 -9.28
C MET A 56 -10.89 3.44 -7.93
N LEU A 57 -11.52 4.30 -7.11
CA LEU A 57 -12.07 3.91 -5.81
C LEU A 57 -13.15 2.82 -5.95
N SER A 58 -14.01 2.93 -6.96
CA SER A 58 -15.02 1.90 -7.28
C SER A 58 -14.37 0.57 -7.67
N ALA A 59 -13.37 0.60 -8.55
CA ALA A 59 -12.64 -0.60 -8.97
C ALA A 59 -11.90 -1.26 -7.79
N LEU A 60 -11.27 -0.47 -6.93
CA LEU A 60 -10.59 -0.95 -5.72
C LEU A 60 -11.58 -1.60 -4.76
N ALA A 61 -12.73 -0.97 -4.51
CA ALA A 61 -13.77 -1.52 -3.65
C ALA A 61 -14.30 -2.85 -4.17
N ALA A 62 -14.49 -2.98 -5.49
CA ALA A 62 -14.95 -4.22 -6.12
C ALA A 62 -13.90 -5.36 -6.06
N ALA A 63 -12.61 -5.03 -6.10
CA ALA A 63 -11.52 -6.00 -6.04
C ALA A 63 -11.10 -6.36 -4.60
N ALA A 64 -11.50 -5.57 -3.61
CA ALA A 64 -11.09 -5.75 -2.22
C ALA A 64 -11.84 -6.92 -1.57
N ASP A 65 -11.09 -7.93 -1.13
CA ASP A 65 -11.61 -8.98 -0.25
C ASP A 65 -11.74 -8.46 1.18
N THR A 66 -12.89 -7.84 1.44
CA THR A 66 -13.26 -7.28 2.76
C THR A 66 -14.21 -8.19 3.53
N GLU A 67 -14.43 -9.41 3.06
CA GLU A 67 -15.34 -10.36 3.71
C GLU A 67 -14.81 -10.69 5.12
N GLY A 68 -15.66 -10.49 6.14
CA GLY A 68 -15.33 -10.77 7.54
C GLY A 68 -14.54 -9.69 8.28
N TRP A 69 -14.28 -8.51 7.69
CA TRP A 69 -13.67 -7.39 8.40
C TRP A 69 -14.69 -6.78 9.39
N LYS A 70 -14.28 -6.58 10.65
CA LYS A 70 -15.05 -5.92 11.71
C LYS A 70 -14.30 -4.72 12.25
#